data_AF-A0A520BYK1-F1
#
_entry.id   AF-A0A520BYK1-F1
#
_cell.length_a   1.000
_cell.length_b   1.000
_cell.length_c   1.000
_cell.angle_alpha   90.00
_cell.angle_beta   90.00
_cell.angle_gamma   90.00
#
_symmetry.space_group_name_H-M   'P 1'
#
loop_
_entity.id
_entity.type
_entity.pdbx_description
1 polymer ?
#
loop_
_entity_poly.entity_id
_entity_poly.type
_entity_poly.pdbx_seq_one_letter_code
_entity_poly.pdbx_strand_id
1 'polypeptide(L)'
;MRFVRHLLSVALLVATLPAAAACDRTPLPPTTTPQRLLFVGNSFLHGHAPPVLRYNAERVTDLNGSGYGGVPAVFKQLADDAGVAVDVASELVSGQTLQFHLDQKRALIASQPWDVVVLQEYSTLNAKQPGDASAFITAANGLEALVHEVNPAARVYLLETWARADQVYRTPNGRWAGQPLEAMQADLRAAYAQAATRAACIAGVLPVGDAALLAVQDGIADRDPYDGIDAGKVNLWGDDSYHLSAWGSYLEALVIFGRLTGRDPARLGPDSRAGRDLGLGAEQIQAAQAVAARQLGFSSAAPASPTRP
;
A
#
# COMPACT_ATOMS: atom_id res chain seq x y z
N MET A 1 -65.77 29.75 -40.25
CA MET A 1 -65.23 29.64 -38.87
C MET A 1 -64.01 28.72 -38.92
N ARG A 2 -62.79 29.27 -38.85
CA ARG A 2 -61.54 28.48 -38.79
C ARG A 2 -61.08 28.43 -37.33
N PHE A 3 -61.07 27.25 -36.74
CA PHE A 3 -60.55 27.02 -35.39
C PHE A 3 -59.03 26.95 -35.42
N VAL A 4 -58.35 27.88 -34.75
CA VAL A 4 -56.91 27.83 -34.47
C VAL A 4 -56.74 27.11 -33.14
N ARG A 5 -56.09 25.95 -33.15
CA ARG A 5 -55.65 25.24 -31.93
C ARG A 5 -54.25 25.73 -31.57
N HIS A 6 -54.14 26.45 -30.45
CA HIS A 6 -52.84 26.75 -29.84
C HIS A 6 -52.37 25.53 -29.03
N LEU A 7 -51.25 24.94 -29.44
CA LEU A 7 -50.51 23.95 -28.67
C LEU A 7 -49.53 24.70 -27.77
N LEU A 8 -49.74 24.65 -26.45
CA LEU A 8 -48.74 25.06 -25.47
C LEU A 8 -47.65 23.98 -25.41
N SER A 9 -46.44 24.32 -25.83
CA SER A 9 -45.24 23.50 -25.60
C SER A 9 -44.75 23.73 -24.18
N VAL A 10 -44.93 22.73 -23.31
CA VAL A 10 -44.30 22.69 -21.99
C VAL A 10 -42.85 22.21 -22.19
N ALA A 11 -41.89 23.10 -22.01
CA ALA A 11 -40.47 22.75 -22.00
C ALA A 11 -40.13 22.08 -20.67
N LEU A 12 -39.91 20.76 -20.70
CA LEU A 12 -39.44 19.99 -19.54
C LEU A 12 -37.94 20.22 -19.38
N LEU A 13 -37.54 21.01 -18.37
CA LEU A 13 -36.14 21.21 -18.02
C LEU A 13 -35.65 19.94 -17.29
N VAL A 14 -34.97 19.05 -18.00
CA VAL A 14 -34.30 17.88 -17.39
C VAL A 14 -33.02 18.39 -16.74
N ALA A 15 -33.04 18.56 -15.42
CA ALA A 15 -31.83 18.78 -14.64
C ALA A 15 -31.01 17.48 -14.66
N THR A 16 -29.94 17.43 -15.46
CA THR A 16 -28.94 16.36 -15.41
C THR A 16 -28.17 16.50 -14.10
N LEU A 17 -28.51 15.69 -13.11
CA LEU A 17 -27.64 15.49 -11.95
C LEU A 17 -26.31 14.92 -12.48
N PRO A 18 -25.15 15.45 -12.06
CA PRO A 18 -23.88 14.83 -12.43
C PRO A 18 -23.91 13.39 -11.90
N ALA A 19 -23.70 12.43 -12.79
CA ALA A 19 -23.47 11.05 -12.38
C ALA A 19 -22.33 11.08 -11.36
N ALA A 20 -22.55 10.53 -10.16
CA ALA A 20 -21.48 10.29 -9.21
C ALA A 20 -20.36 9.58 -10.00
N ALA A 21 -19.21 10.23 -10.12
CA ALA A 21 -18.09 9.65 -10.84
C ALA A 21 -17.82 8.29 -10.20
N ALA A 22 -17.99 7.21 -10.97
CA ALA A 22 -17.67 5.88 -10.49
C ALA A 22 -16.23 5.92 -9.99
N CYS A 23 -15.98 5.33 -8.82
CA CYS A 23 -14.66 5.35 -8.19
C CYS A 23 -13.60 4.90 -9.21
N ASP A 24 -12.64 5.78 -9.54
CA ASP A 24 -11.58 5.42 -10.49
C ASP A 24 -10.70 4.34 -9.86
N ARG A 25 -10.46 3.26 -10.62
CA ARG A 25 -9.64 2.11 -10.22
C ARG A 25 -8.52 1.84 -11.21
N THR A 26 -8.34 2.72 -12.18
CA THR A 26 -7.31 2.55 -13.20
C THR A 26 -5.92 2.84 -12.63
N PRO A 27 -4.86 2.14 -13.10
CA PRO A 27 -3.48 2.47 -12.75
C PRO A 27 -3.11 3.91 -13.11
N LEU A 28 -2.01 4.42 -12.55
CA LEU A 28 -1.51 5.76 -12.85
C LEU A 28 -1.38 5.95 -14.38
N PRO A 29 -2.06 6.95 -14.97
CA PRO A 29 -1.93 7.22 -16.39
C PRO A 29 -0.48 7.64 -16.70
N PRO A 30 0.04 7.34 -17.91
CA PRO A 30 1.31 7.90 -18.35
C PRO A 30 1.13 9.41 -18.56
N THR A 31 1.50 10.21 -17.56
CA THR A 31 1.40 11.67 -17.59
C THR A 31 2.77 12.32 -17.64
N THR A 32 2.85 13.46 -18.32
CA THR A 32 4.04 14.33 -18.30
C THR A 32 4.09 15.19 -17.04
N THR A 33 2.94 15.44 -16.41
CA THR A 33 2.84 16.11 -15.12
C THR A 33 2.93 15.07 -14.01
N PRO A 34 3.80 15.26 -12.99
CA PRO A 34 3.87 14.35 -11.86
C PRO A 34 2.52 14.18 -11.16
N GLN A 35 2.15 12.93 -10.85
CA GLN A 35 1.01 12.62 -9.99
C GLN A 35 1.42 12.84 -8.52
N ARG A 36 0.56 13.47 -7.71
CA ARG A 36 0.82 13.71 -6.29
C ARG A 36 0.33 12.54 -5.45
N LEU A 37 1.25 11.89 -4.76
CA LEU A 37 1.00 10.73 -3.92
C LEU A 37 1.21 11.08 -2.45
N LEU A 38 0.25 10.72 -1.60
CA LEU A 38 0.39 10.79 -0.15
C LEU A 38 0.37 9.40 0.48
N PHE A 39 1.34 9.14 1.32
CA PHE A 39 1.36 7.99 2.22
C PHE A 39 0.99 8.41 3.64
N VAL A 40 -0.05 7.82 4.22
CA VAL A 40 -0.51 8.07 5.59
C VAL A 40 -0.41 6.78 6.39
N GLY A 41 0.23 6.84 7.56
CA GLY A 41 0.31 5.69 8.45
C GLY A 41 1.39 5.85 9.51
N ASN A 42 2.07 4.76 9.83
CA ASN A 42 2.94 4.67 11.00
C ASN A 42 4.30 4.04 10.67
N SER A 43 4.86 3.34 11.64
CA SER A 43 6.18 2.70 11.57
C SER A 43 6.29 1.59 10.54
N PHE A 44 5.16 1.07 10.07
CA PHE A 44 5.13 0.11 8.97
C PHE A 44 5.48 0.79 7.65
N LEU A 45 5.07 2.04 7.43
CA LEU A 45 5.45 2.82 6.26
C LEU A 45 6.79 3.56 6.41
N HIS A 46 7.15 4.05 7.60
CA HIS A 46 8.48 4.64 7.79
C HIS A 46 9.58 3.57 7.94
N GLY A 47 9.26 2.28 7.92
CA GLY A 47 10.22 1.17 7.88
C GLY A 47 11.02 0.93 9.17
N HIS A 48 10.63 1.56 10.29
CA HIS A 48 11.20 1.44 11.65
C HIS A 48 12.70 1.70 11.86
N ALA A 49 13.58 1.08 11.08
CA ALA A 49 15.02 1.04 11.27
C ALA A 49 15.79 1.38 9.98
N PRO A 50 17.07 1.80 10.08
CA PRO A 50 17.96 1.90 8.92
C PRO A 50 18.14 0.54 8.21
N PRO A 51 18.42 0.55 6.89
CA PRO A 51 18.58 1.73 6.04
C PRO A 51 17.25 2.37 5.63
N VAL A 52 16.12 1.67 5.74
CA VAL A 52 14.80 2.10 5.22
C VAL A 52 14.33 3.41 5.86
N LEU A 53 14.46 3.56 7.17
CA LEU A 53 13.92 4.70 7.93
C LEU A 53 14.24 6.08 7.35
N ARG A 54 15.47 6.24 6.85
CA ARG A 54 15.99 7.52 6.33
C ARG A 54 16.37 7.46 4.86
N TYR A 55 16.12 6.33 4.19
CA TYR A 55 16.47 6.15 2.79
C TYR A 55 15.86 7.26 1.94
N ASN A 56 16.71 8.03 1.24
CA ASN A 56 16.31 8.98 0.20
C ASN A 56 15.25 10.01 0.66
N ALA A 57 15.29 10.41 1.93
CA ALA A 57 14.31 11.29 2.57
C ALA A 57 14.23 12.67 1.89
N GLU A 58 15.32 13.15 1.31
CA GLU A 58 15.39 14.39 0.54
C GLU A 58 14.62 14.36 -0.79
N ARG A 59 14.20 13.17 -1.24
CA ARG A 59 13.44 12.99 -2.49
C ARG A 59 11.93 12.93 -2.28
N VAL A 60 11.47 13.00 -1.02
CA VAL A 60 10.04 12.99 -0.66
C VAL A 60 9.73 14.16 0.27
N THR A 61 8.46 14.57 0.29
CA THR A 61 7.99 15.61 1.21
C THR A 61 7.44 14.98 2.48
N ASP A 62 8.16 15.10 3.59
CA ASP A 62 7.66 14.71 4.90
C ASP A 62 6.81 15.83 5.52
N LEU A 63 5.49 15.65 5.54
CA LEU A 63 4.54 16.62 6.05
C LEU A 63 4.64 16.83 7.57
N ASN A 64 5.25 15.90 8.29
CA ASN A 64 5.47 15.99 9.74
C ASN A 64 6.85 16.58 10.10
N GLY A 65 7.75 16.77 9.14
CA GLY A 65 9.11 17.26 9.39
C GLY A 65 9.96 16.33 10.27
N SER A 66 9.61 15.05 10.32
CA SER A 66 10.33 14.01 11.08
C SER A 66 11.65 13.60 10.43
N GLY A 67 11.81 13.87 9.14
CA GLY A 67 12.93 13.50 8.27
C GLY A 67 12.86 12.05 7.75
N TYR A 68 11.70 11.40 7.81
CA TYR A 68 11.56 10.03 7.34
C TYR A 68 11.61 9.99 5.81
N GLY A 69 12.29 8.97 5.28
CA GLY A 69 12.19 8.58 3.88
C GLY A 69 11.27 7.38 3.75
N GLY A 70 11.65 6.28 4.40
CA GLY A 70 10.81 5.10 4.55
C GLY A 70 10.45 4.43 3.23
N VAL A 71 9.42 3.60 3.28
CA VAL A 71 8.80 2.96 2.11
C VAL A 71 8.36 3.98 1.05
N PRO A 72 7.81 5.18 1.38
CA PRO A 72 7.48 6.19 0.38
C PRO A 72 8.69 6.59 -0.50
N ALA A 73 9.87 6.74 0.10
CA ALA A 73 11.08 7.11 -0.62
C ALA A 73 11.70 5.93 -1.39
N VAL A 74 11.53 4.69 -0.91
CA VAL A 74 11.84 3.47 -1.69
C VAL A 74 10.94 3.41 -2.93
N PHE A 75 9.63 3.56 -2.76
CA PHE A 75 8.68 3.64 -3.88
C PHE A 75 9.05 4.75 -4.87
N LYS A 76 9.41 5.95 -4.37
CA LYS A 76 9.83 7.07 -5.22
C LYS A 76 11.04 6.71 -6.09
N GLN A 77 12.02 6.00 -5.53
CA GLN A 77 13.15 5.53 -6.32
C GLN A 77 12.73 4.53 -7.40
N LEU A 78 11.86 3.57 -7.06
CA LEU A 78 11.35 2.59 -8.03
C LEU A 78 10.58 3.26 -9.18
N ALA A 79 9.78 4.28 -8.85
CA ALA A 79 9.08 5.09 -9.84
C ALA A 79 10.06 5.86 -10.75
N ASP A 80 11.10 6.46 -10.18
CA ASP A 80 12.16 7.15 -10.93
C ASP A 80 12.90 6.19 -11.88
N ASP A 81 13.28 5.01 -11.39
CA ASP A 81 13.95 3.96 -12.18
C ASP A 81 13.07 3.50 -13.37
N ALA A 82 11.74 3.51 -13.19
CA ALA A 82 10.76 3.13 -14.20
C ALA A 82 10.26 4.31 -15.07
N GLY A 83 10.79 5.52 -14.88
CA GLY A 83 10.37 6.72 -15.60
C GLY A 83 8.92 7.16 -15.33
N VAL A 84 8.38 6.85 -14.15
CA VAL A 84 7.03 7.24 -13.74
C VAL A 84 7.09 8.57 -12.99
N ALA A 85 6.48 9.61 -13.54
CA ALA A 85 6.47 10.94 -12.95
C ALA A 85 5.52 11.01 -11.74
N VAL A 86 6.10 11.05 -10.53
CA VAL A 86 5.37 11.16 -9.26
C VAL A 86 6.04 12.15 -8.32
N ASP A 87 5.22 12.90 -7.60
CA ASP A 87 5.62 13.71 -6.45
C ASP A 87 5.10 13.02 -5.19
N VAL A 88 6.00 12.53 -4.34
CA VAL A 88 5.67 11.69 -3.18
C VAL A 88 5.81 12.50 -1.90
N ALA A 89 4.77 12.42 -1.07
CA ALA A 89 4.76 12.95 0.28
C ALA A 89 4.30 11.90 1.29
N SER A 90 4.58 12.17 2.56
CA SER A 90 4.20 11.27 3.65
C SER A 90 3.76 12.01 4.91
N GLU A 91 2.74 11.49 5.57
CA GLU A 91 2.28 11.88 6.91
C GLU A 91 2.35 10.64 7.80
N LEU A 92 3.50 10.43 8.45
CA LEU A 92 3.79 9.21 9.20
C LEU A 92 3.97 9.49 10.69
N VAL A 93 3.28 8.75 11.55
CA VAL A 93 3.42 8.85 13.01
C VAL A 93 3.53 7.47 13.63
N SER A 94 4.68 7.17 14.24
CA SER A 94 4.96 5.88 14.84
C SER A 94 3.90 5.46 15.88
N GLY A 95 3.47 4.19 15.79
CA GLY A 95 2.51 3.60 16.73
C GLY A 95 1.07 4.12 16.64
N GLN A 96 0.69 4.85 15.59
CA GLN A 96 -0.65 5.45 15.48
C GLN A 96 -1.59 4.68 14.54
N THR A 97 -2.89 4.81 14.81
CA THR A 97 -3.98 4.24 14.01
C THR A 97 -4.47 5.24 12.95
N LEU A 98 -5.18 4.79 11.91
CA LEU A 98 -5.83 5.74 10.98
C LEU A 98 -6.85 6.65 11.68
N GLN A 99 -7.46 6.20 12.77
CA GLN A 99 -8.33 7.05 13.60
C GLN A 99 -7.55 8.25 14.16
N PHE A 100 -6.33 8.03 14.68
CA PHE A 100 -5.47 9.13 15.12
C PHE A 100 -5.18 10.11 13.98
N HIS A 101 -4.87 9.61 12.78
CA HIS A 101 -4.61 10.46 11.61
C HIS A 101 -5.86 11.27 11.22
N LEU A 102 -7.04 10.64 11.25
CA LEU A 102 -8.32 11.29 11.00
C LEU A 102 -8.67 12.34 12.05
N ASP A 103 -8.21 12.21 13.29
CA ASP A 103 -8.53 13.18 14.34
C ASP A 103 -7.51 14.31 14.42
N GLN A 104 -6.22 14.00 14.23
CA GLN A 104 -5.11 14.89 14.57
C GLN A 104 -4.39 15.46 13.33
N LYS A 105 -4.52 14.80 12.17
CA LYS A 105 -3.69 15.09 10.98
C LYS A 105 -4.49 15.52 9.76
N ARG A 106 -5.81 15.71 9.90
CA ARG A 106 -6.74 16.14 8.82
C ARG A 106 -6.20 17.30 8.00
N ALA A 107 -5.69 18.34 8.65
CA ALA A 107 -5.22 19.54 7.96
C ALA A 107 -4.02 19.27 7.03
N LEU A 108 -3.13 18.34 7.41
CA LEU A 108 -2.00 17.93 6.57
C LEU A 108 -2.49 17.03 5.43
N ILE A 109 -3.37 16.09 5.74
CA ILE A 109 -3.93 15.15 4.75
C ILE A 109 -4.76 15.90 3.69
N ALA A 110 -5.51 16.92 4.09
CA ALA A 110 -6.33 17.77 3.20
C ALA A 110 -5.58 18.99 2.65
N SER A 111 -4.26 19.10 2.86
CA SER A 111 -3.49 20.30 2.51
C SER A 111 -3.39 20.58 1.01
N GLN A 112 -3.57 19.55 0.17
CA GLN A 112 -3.54 19.68 -1.29
C GLN A 112 -4.36 18.59 -1.98
N PRO A 113 -4.76 18.78 -3.25
CA PRO A 113 -5.56 17.80 -3.98
C PRO A 113 -4.73 16.59 -4.40
N TRP A 114 -4.46 15.63 -3.52
CA TRP A 114 -3.71 14.42 -3.85
C TRP A 114 -4.38 13.61 -4.97
N ASP A 115 -3.59 13.08 -5.91
CA ASP A 115 -4.09 12.24 -7.00
C ASP A 115 -4.24 10.78 -6.54
N VAL A 116 -3.37 10.35 -5.63
CA VAL A 116 -3.42 9.04 -4.98
C VAL A 116 -3.08 9.17 -3.50
N VAL A 117 -3.81 8.45 -2.66
CA VAL A 117 -3.53 8.35 -1.22
C VAL A 117 -3.45 6.89 -0.81
N VAL A 118 -2.40 6.52 -0.08
CA VAL A 118 -2.20 5.18 0.50
C VAL A 118 -2.37 5.29 2.01
N LEU A 119 -3.34 4.56 2.55
CA LEU A 119 -3.67 4.54 3.97
C LEU A 119 -3.25 3.20 4.59
N GLN A 120 -2.38 3.25 5.59
CA GLN A 120 -1.90 2.08 6.31
C GLN A 120 -2.39 2.11 7.77
N GLU A 121 -3.12 1.07 8.18
CA GLU A 121 -3.65 0.94 9.54
C GLU A 121 -2.68 0.21 10.49
N TYR A 122 -2.85 0.45 11.78
CA TYR A 122 -2.22 -0.27 12.87
C TYR A 122 -2.22 -1.80 12.67
N SER A 123 -1.07 -2.42 12.92
CA SER A 123 -0.76 -3.78 12.48
C SER A 123 -1.57 -4.90 13.13
N THR A 124 -2.22 -4.63 14.27
CA THR A 124 -3.16 -5.54 14.92
C THR A 124 -4.61 -5.08 14.78
N LEU A 125 -4.88 -4.07 13.93
CA LEU A 125 -6.15 -3.35 13.73
C LEU A 125 -6.60 -2.51 14.94
N ASN A 126 -6.39 -3.01 16.15
CA ASN A 126 -6.67 -2.33 17.39
C ASN A 126 -5.64 -2.77 18.45
N ALA A 127 -5.01 -1.80 19.11
CA ALA A 127 -3.95 -2.05 20.08
C ALA A 127 -4.45 -2.71 21.38
N LYS A 128 -5.71 -2.48 21.75
CA LYS A 128 -6.33 -3.00 22.99
C LYS A 128 -7.14 -4.27 22.75
N GLN A 129 -7.70 -4.41 21.55
CA GLN A 129 -8.52 -5.55 21.14
C GLN A 129 -8.05 -6.06 19.77
N PRO A 130 -6.90 -6.75 19.68
CA PRO A 130 -6.36 -7.23 18.41
C PRO A 130 -7.42 -7.93 17.54
N GLY A 131 -7.43 -7.62 16.25
CA GLY A 131 -8.39 -8.17 15.28
C GLY A 131 -9.73 -7.44 15.19
N ASP A 132 -10.04 -6.50 16.10
CA ASP A 132 -11.21 -5.63 15.95
C ASP A 132 -10.93 -4.51 14.94
N ALA A 133 -11.63 -4.55 13.81
CA ALA A 133 -11.48 -3.61 12.70
C ALA A 133 -12.43 -2.39 12.77
N SER A 134 -13.27 -2.27 13.80
CA SER A 134 -14.37 -1.29 13.80
C SER A 134 -13.89 0.16 13.69
N ALA A 135 -12.86 0.52 14.45
CA ALA A 135 -12.24 1.84 14.40
C ALA A 135 -11.53 2.08 13.06
N PHE A 136 -10.83 1.06 12.54
CA PHE A 136 -10.19 1.12 11.23
C PHE A 136 -11.20 1.43 10.12
N ILE A 137 -12.31 0.69 10.05
CA ILE A 137 -13.35 0.88 9.03
C ILE A 137 -13.92 2.30 9.11
N THR A 138 -14.18 2.79 10.32
CA THR A 138 -14.68 4.15 10.55
C THR A 138 -13.67 5.20 10.07
N ALA A 139 -12.40 5.03 10.42
CA ALA A 139 -11.34 5.95 10.06
C ALA A 139 -11.05 5.95 8.55
N ALA A 140 -11.01 4.78 7.92
CA ALA A 140 -10.82 4.63 6.48
C ALA A 140 -11.92 5.38 5.70
N ASN A 141 -13.19 5.24 6.11
CA ASN A 141 -14.31 5.98 5.52
C ASN A 141 -14.15 7.50 5.69
N GLY A 142 -13.78 7.96 6.89
CA GLY A 142 -13.62 9.38 7.17
C GLY A 142 -12.45 10.02 6.42
N LEU A 143 -11.34 9.29 6.26
CA LEU A 143 -10.17 9.74 5.50
C LEU A 143 -10.42 9.73 4.00
N GLU A 144 -11.10 8.72 3.49
CA GLU A 144 -11.54 8.66 2.08
C GLU A 144 -12.40 9.88 1.73
N ALA A 145 -13.47 10.12 2.50
CA ALA A 145 -14.33 11.29 2.31
C ALA A 145 -13.54 12.61 2.37
N LEU A 146 -12.64 12.76 3.34
CA LEU A 146 -11.79 13.94 3.48
C LEU A 146 -10.90 14.17 2.24
N VAL A 147 -10.32 13.11 1.68
CA VAL A 147 -9.49 13.21 0.47
C VAL A 147 -10.35 13.61 -0.74
N HIS A 148 -11.53 13.03 -0.90
CA HIS A 148 -12.43 13.34 -2.02
C HIS A 148 -13.09 14.71 -1.92
N GLU A 149 -13.23 15.29 -0.72
CA GLU A 149 -13.63 16.71 -0.55
C GLU A 149 -12.64 17.66 -1.23
N VAL A 150 -11.34 17.32 -1.23
CA VAL A 150 -10.28 18.15 -1.84
C VAL A 150 -10.05 17.78 -3.30
N ASN A 151 -10.04 16.49 -3.63
CA ASN A 151 -9.93 16.00 -5.00
C ASN A 151 -10.95 14.86 -5.27
N PRO A 152 -12.10 15.17 -5.89
CA PRO A 152 -13.12 14.16 -6.21
C PRO A 152 -12.65 13.03 -7.13
N ALA A 153 -11.52 13.18 -7.81
CA ALA A 153 -10.93 12.17 -8.69
C ALA A 153 -9.79 11.37 -8.02
N ALA A 154 -9.48 11.63 -6.74
CA ALA A 154 -8.42 10.93 -6.04
C ALA A 154 -8.66 9.41 -5.98
N ARG A 155 -7.57 8.64 -6.06
CA ARG A 155 -7.60 7.19 -5.82
C ARG A 155 -7.08 6.89 -4.43
N VAL A 156 -7.96 6.45 -3.54
CA VAL A 156 -7.61 6.09 -2.16
C VAL A 156 -7.43 4.59 -2.05
N TYR A 157 -6.26 4.15 -1.61
CA TYR A 157 -5.91 2.75 -1.43
C TYR A 157 -5.69 2.44 0.05
N LEU A 158 -6.06 1.23 0.46
CA LEU A 158 -5.69 0.68 1.76
C LEU A 158 -4.48 -0.24 1.59
N LEU A 159 -3.45 -0.09 2.41
CA LEU A 159 -2.29 -0.97 2.43
C LEU A 159 -2.53 -2.10 3.42
N GLU A 160 -2.77 -3.32 2.92
CA GLU A 160 -2.95 -4.51 3.77
C GLU A 160 -1.64 -4.87 4.46
N THR A 161 -1.60 -4.74 5.79
CA THR A 161 -0.45 -5.11 6.60
C THR A 161 -0.22 -6.63 6.63
N TRP A 162 0.93 -7.04 7.13
CA TRP A 162 1.37 -8.43 7.22
C TRP A 162 1.11 -9.06 8.60
N ALA A 163 1.02 -10.38 8.62
CA ALA A 163 1.07 -11.18 9.84
C ALA A 163 2.37 -10.90 10.61
N ARG A 164 2.25 -10.67 11.92
CA ARG A 164 3.39 -10.41 12.79
C ARG A 164 3.83 -11.70 13.49
N ALA A 165 5.13 -12.00 13.45
CA ALA A 165 5.65 -13.19 14.11
C ALA A 165 5.46 -13.12 15.64
N ASP A 166 5.63 -11.96 16.27
CA ASP A 166 5.46 -11.81 17.72
C ASP A 166 4.04 -12.15 18.20
N GLN A 167 3.02 -11.83 17.40
CA GLN A 167 1.62 -12.11 17.73
C GLN A 167 1.28 -13.61 17.67
N VAL A 168 1.94 -14.33 16.77
CA VAL A 168 1.74 -15.76 16.55
C VAL A 168 2.57 -16.60 17.52
N TYR A 169 3.84 -16.26 17.70
CA TYR A 169 4.81 -17.10 18.41
C TYR A 169 5.12 -16.66 19.85
N ARG A 170 4.98 -15.36 20.18
CA ARG A 170 5.51 -14.78 21.43
C ARG A 170 4.50 -14.05 22.30
N THR A 171 3.22 -14.00 21.94
CA THR A 171 2.18 -13.32 22.71
C THR A 171 1.27 -14.33 23.40
N PRO A 172 1.55 -14.78 24.64
CA PRO A 172 0.72 -15.75 25.33
C PRO A 172 -0.70 -15.22 25.53
N ASN A 173 -1.70 -16.06 25.29
CA ASN A 173 -3.12 -15.70 25.34
C ASN A 173 -3.53 -14.56 24.37
N GLY A 174 -2.66 -14.17 23.43
CA GLY A 174 -2.99 -13.26 22.36
C GLY A 174 -3.98 -13.90 21.37
N ARG A 175 -4.67 -13.07 20.59
CA ARG A 175 -5.68 -13.52 19.62
C ARG A 175 -5.17 -14.60 18.67
N TRP A 176 -3.93 -14.46 18.21
CA TRP A 176 -3.30 -15.36 17.25
C TRP A 176 -2.26 -16.29 17.87
N ALA A 177 -2.20 -16.38 19.21
CA ALA A 177 -1.21 -17.19 19.90
C ALA A 177 -1.28 -18.66 19.47
N GLY A 178 -0.17 -19.19 18.96
CA GLY A 178 -0.07 -20.58 18.49
C GLY A 178 -0.82 -20.89 17.18
N GLN A 179 -1.42 -19.88 16.54
CA GLN A 179 -2.04 -20.04 15.22
C GLN A 179 -0.99 -19.95 14.11
N PRO A 180 -1.23 -20.47 12.90
CA PRO A 180 -0.32 -20.24 11.77
C PRO A 180 -0.36 -18.77 11.30
N LEU A 181 0.72 -18.27 10.68
CA LEU A 181 0.77 -16.93 10.06
C LEU A 181 -0.41 -16.71 9.10
N GLU A 182 -0.79 -17.76 8.38
CA GLU A 182 -1.92 -17.80 7.46
C GLU A 182 -3.24 -17.37 8.12
N ALA A 183 -3.48 -17.75 9.38
CA ALA A 183 -4.70 -17.41 10.10
C ALA A 183 -4.74 -15.91 10.45
N MET A 184 -3.62 -15.35 10.91
CA MET A 184 -3.53 -13.91 11.15
C MET A 184 -3.67 -13.11 9.85
N GLN A 185 -3.00 -13.54 8.77
CA GLN A 185 -3.13 -12.87 7.48
C GLN A 185 -4.56 -12.94 6.93
N ALA A 186 -5.26 -14.05 7.12
CA ALA A 186 -6.66 -14.17 6.72
C ALA A 186 -7.58 -13.19 7.48
N ASP A 187 -7.37 -13.03 8.80
CA ASP A 187 -8.08 -12.03 9.61
C ASP A 187 -7.82 -10.60 9.12
N LEU A 188 -6.56 -10.25 8.84
CA LEU A 188 -6.19 -8.95 8.27
C LEU A 188 -6.85 -8.73 6.91
N ARG A 189 -6.71 -9.69 5.98
CA ARG A 189 -7.32 -9.63 4.64
C ARG A 189 -8.83 -9.40 4.71
N ALA A 190 -9.51 -10.10 5.63
CA ALA A 190 -10.95 -9.92 5.84
C ALA A 190 -11.30 -8.52 6.36
N ALA A 191 -10.51 -7.96 7.27
CA ALA A 191 -10.70 -6.61 7.78
C ALA A 191 -10.49 -5.54 6.70
N TYR A 192 -9.42 -5.65 5.91
CA TYR A 192 -9.14 -4.73 4.79
C TYR A 192 -10.21 -4.81 3.69
N ALA A 193 -10.70 -6.01 3.37
CA ALA A 193 -11.83 -6.18 2.44
C ALA A 193 -13.12 -5.54 2.97
N GLN A 194 -13.38 -5.63 4.29
CA GLN A 194 -14.52 -4.96 4.90
C GLN A 194 -14.38 -3.44 4.85
N ALA A 195 -13.21 -2.89 5.20
CA ALA A 195 -12.97 -1.45 5.12
C ALA A 195 -13.15 -0.92 3.68
N ALA A 196 -12.60 -1.62 2.69
CA ALA A 196 -12.71 -1.23 1.29
C ALA A 196 -14.15 -1.26 0.74
N THR A 197 -15.02 -2.11 1.28
CA THR A 197 -16.43 -2.22 0.85
C THR A 197 -17.39 -1.29 1.59
N ARG A 198 -16.96 -0.73 2.73
CA ARG A 198 -17.78 0.18 3.56
C ARG A 198 -17.60 1.65 3.21
N ALA A 199 -16.48 2.01 2.61
CA ALA A 199 -16.20 3.36 2.11
C ALA A 199 -16.95 3.64 0.80
N ALA A 200 -17.15 4.91 0.46
CA ALA A 200 -17.83 5.27 -0.78
C ALA A 200 -16.94 4.99 -2.00
N CYS A 201 -15.66 5.36 -1.94
CA CYS A 201 -14.69 5.21 -3.02
C CYS A 201 -13.29 4.85 -2.51
N ILE A 202 -13.10 3.57 -2.15
CA ILE A 202 -11.75 2.97 -2.07
C ILE A 202 -11.42 2.33 -3.43
N ALA A 203 -10.31 2.77 -4.02
CA ALA A 203 -9.82 2.31 -5.32
C ALA A 203 -9.32 0.85 -5.26
N GLY A 204 -8.84 0.41 -4.10
CA GLY A 204 -8.51 -0.98 -3.83
C GLY A 204 -7.66 -1.19 -2.59
N VAL A 205 -7.30 -2.45 -2.36
CA VAL A 205 -6.36 -2.87 -1.32
C VAL A 205 -5.02 -3.24 -1.98
N LEU A 206 -3.92 -2.78 -1.41
CA LEU A 206 -2.56 -3.16 -1.80
C LEU A 206 -2.18 -4.42 -0.99
N PRO A 207 -1.96 -5.58 -1.64
CA PRO A 207 -1.85 -6.88 -0.96
C PRO A 207 -0.42 -7.14 -0.44
N VAL A 208 0.11 -6.24 0.39
CA VAL A 208 1.48 -6.35 0.93
C VAL A 208 1.60 -7.55 1.86
N GLY A 209 0.64 -7.73 2.77
CA GLY A 209 0.62 -8.87 3.68
C GLY A 209 0.50 -10.22 2.97
N ASP A 210 -0.33 -10.30 1.93
CA ASP A 210 -0.37 -11.49 1.06
C ASP A 210 0.96 -11.76 0.34
N ALA A 211 1.65 -10.73 -0.17
CA ALA A 211 2.98 -10.90 -0.77
C ALA A 211 4.01 -11.41 0.25
N ALA A 212 3.96 -10.88 1.46
CA ALA A 212 4.84 -11.29 2.55
C ALA A 212 4.59 -12.76 2.95
N LEU A 213 3.33 -13.16 3.07
CA LEU A 213 2.96 -14.55 3.33
C LEU A 213 3.37 -15.48 2.17
N LEU A 214 3.21 -15.04 0.92
CA LEU A 214 3.64 -15.77 -0.27
C LEU A 214 5.15 -16.03 -0.24
N ALA A 215 5.97 -15.04 0.14
CA ALA A 215 7.42 -15.21 0.28
C ALA A 215 7.79 -16.32 1.28
N VAL A 216 7.05 -16.43 2.39
CA VAL A 216 7.23 -17.51 3.38
C VAL A 216 6.81 -18.85 2.79
N GLN A 217 5.66 -18.91 2.11
CA GLN A 217 5.13 -20.15 1.52
C GLN A 217 6.01 -20.72 0.41
N ASP A 218 6.67 -19.85 -0.36
CA ASP A 218 7.63 -20.24 -1.40
C ASP A 218 9.01 -20.59 -0.83
N GLY A 219 9.21 -20.49 0.48
CA GLY A 219 10.48 -20.77 1.14
C GLY A 219 11.57 -19.75 0.85
N ILE A 220 11.22 -18.56 0.36
CA ILE A 220 12.15 -17.45 0.15
C ILE A 220 12.46 -16.78 1.48
N ALA A 221 11.42 -16.51 2.27
CA ALA A 221 11.55 -15.95 3.60
C ALA A 221 11.37 -17.04 4.67
N ASP A 222 12.09 -16.89 5.77
CA ASP A 222 11.92 -17.75 6.93
C ASP A 222 10.53 -17.54 7.57
N ARG A 223 9.98 -18.63 8.12
CA ARG A 223 8.65 -18.66 8.70
C ARG A 223 8.66 -18.22 10.17
N ASP A 224 9.68 -18.59 10.93
CA ASP A 224 9.74 -18.33 12.37
C ASP A 224 11.08 -17.68 12.73
N PRO A 225 11.14 -16.34 12.87
CA PRO A 225 12.40 -15.66 13.18
C PRO A 225 12.91 -15.97 14.60
N TYR A 226 12.18 -16.73 15.41
CA TYR A 226 12.52 -17.04 16.80
C TYR A 226 13.28 -18.34 17.01
N ASP A 227 13.36 -19.22 16.00
CA ASP A 227 14.15 -20.47 16.04
C ASP A 227 15.44 -20.41 15.21
N GLY A 228 15.66 -19.28 14.54
CA GLY A 228 16.82 -19.03 13.68
C GLY A 228 16.36 -18.47 12.34
N ILE A 229 17.26 -18.42 11.37
CA ILE A 229 16.91 -18.20 9.97
C ILE A 229 17.56 -19.34 9.19
N ASP A 230 16.74 -20.13 8.48
CA ASP A 230 17.21 -21.26 7.69
C ASP A 230 18.20 -20.81 6.62
N ALA A 231 19.18 -21.68 6.33
CA ALA A 231 20.18 -21.42 5.30
C ALA A 231 19.53 -21.16 3.92
N GLY A 232 19.89 -20.05 3.30
CA GLY A 232 19.38 -19.63 2.00
C GLY A 232 18.07 -18.84 2.03
N LYS A 233 17.45 -18.67 3.21
CA LYS A 233 16.27 -17.82 3.37
C LYS A 233 16.63 -16.43 3.85
N VAL A 234 15.73 -15.48 3.59
CA VAL A 234 15.80 -14.13 4.16
C VAL A 234 14.96 -14.04 5.43
N ASN A 235 15.35 -13.16 6.36
CA ASN A 235 14.44 -12.76 7.43
C ASN A 235 13.41 -11.77 6.87
N LEU A 236 12.13 -12.12 6.92
CA LEU A 236 11.03 -11.24 6.49
C LEU A 236 10.92 -10.02 7.41
N TRP A 237 11.10 -10.24 8.71
CA TRP A 237 10.97 -9.21 9.74
C TRP A 237 12.32 -8.65 10.16
N GLY A 238 12.31 -7.45 10.75
CA GLY A 238 13.48 -6.88 11.43
C GLY A 238 13.73 -7.55 12.78
N ASP A 239 14.66 -6.97 13.55
CA ASP A 239 15.11 -7.50 14.84
C ASP A 239 14.01 -7.61 15.90
N ASP A 240 12.92 -6.86 15.74
CA ASP A 240 11.76 -6.91 16.63
C ASP A 240 10.72 -7.96 16.24
N SER A 241 10.94 -8.68 15.14
CA SER A 241 10.06 -9.73 14.62
C SER A 241 8.63 -9.26 14.32
N TYR A 242 8.42 -7.95 14.08
CA TYR A 242 7.11 -7.46 13.62
C TYR A 242 7.17 -6.39 12.54
N HIS A 243 8.17 -5.49 12.54
CA HIS A 243 8.43 -4.65 11.37
C HIS A 243 9.07 -5.48 10.27
N LEU A 244 8.89 -5.08 9.01
CA LEU A 244 9.63 -5.72 7.91
C LEU A 244 11.13 -5.37 8.00
N SER A 245 11.96 -6.33 7.58
CA SER A 245 13.40 -6.10 7.36
C SER A 245 13.62 -5.19 6.16
N ALA A 246 14.88 -4.86 5.85
CA ALA A 246 15.23 -4.19 4.60
C ALA A 246 14.69 -4.94 3.35
N TRP A 247 14.73 -6.28 3.37
CA TRP A 247 14.18 -7.10 2.30
C TRP A 247 12.65 -7.03 2.24
N GLY A 248 11.99 -7.14 3.40
CA GLY A 248 10.54 -7.04 3.48
C GLY A 248 10.02 -5.65 3.06
N SER A 249 10.66 -4.56 3.49
CA SER A 249 10.28 -3.20 3.08
C SER A 249 10.52 -2.95 1.59
N TYR A 250 11.52 -3.60 0.99
CA TYR A 250 11.69 -3.58 -0.46
C TYR A 250 10.53 -4.31 -1.17
N LEU A 251 10.13 -5.48 -0.68
CA LEU A 251 8.95 -6.20 -1.17
C LEU A 251 7.67 -5.36 -1.04
N GLU A 252 7.45 -4.70 0.10
CA GLU A 252 6.33 -3.78 0.32
C GLU A 252 6.32 -2.66 -0.73
N ALA A 253 7.45 -1.99 -0.94
CA ALA A 253 7.57 -0.93 -1.95
C ALA A 253 7.30 -1.45 -3.37
N LEU A 254 7.72 -2.68 -3.70
CA LEU A 254 7.47 -3.30 -5.01
C LEU A 254 5.99 -3.60 -5.24
N VAL A 255 5.26 -4.07 -4.21
CA VAL A 255 3.81 -4.31 -4.29
C VAL A 255 3.07 -3.00 -4.52
N ILE A 256 3.42 -1.96 -3.77
CA ILE A 256 2.86 -0.61 -3.95
C ILE A 256 3.18 -0.11 -5.37
N PHE A 257 4.44 -0.20 -5.79
CA PHE A 257 4.90 0.20 -7.12
C PHE A 257 4.10 -0.47 -8.23
N GLY A 258 4.05 -1.81 -8.24
CA GLY A 258 3.39 -2.53 -9.32
C GLY A 258 1.89 -2.28 -9.37
N ARG A 259 1.25 -2.14 -8.20
CA ARG A 259 -0.19 -1.87 -8.12
C ARG A 259 -0.56 -0.46 -8.57
N LEU A 260 0.17 0.56 -8.10
CA LEU A 260 -0.14 1.95 -8.42
C LEU A 260 0.25 2.29 -9.86
N THR A 261 1.41 1.82 -10.33
CA THR A 261 1.93 2.19 -11.66
C THR A 261 1.46 1.27 -12.79
N GLY A 262 0.97 0.07 -12.46
CA GLY A 262 0.69 -0.98 -13.45
C GLY A 262 1.93 -1.55 -14.14
N ARG A 263 3.14 -1.22 -13.65
CA ARG A 263 4.41 -1.75 -14.16
C ARG A 263 4.76 -3.05 -13.45
N ASP A 264 5.22 -4.02 -14.21
CA ASP A 264 5.69 -5.31 -13.68
C ASP A 264 6.95 -5.11 -12.80
N PRO A 265 6.90 -5.42 -11.49
CA PRO A 265 8.06 -5.29 -10.60
C PRO A 265 9.28 -6.10 -11.06
N ALA A 266 9.09 -7.22 -11.77
CA ALA A 266 10.18 -8.04 -12.29
C ALA A 266 11.00 -7.35 -13.40
N ARG A 267 10.50 -6.25 -13.98
CA ARG A 267 11.21 -5.49 -15.02
C ARG A 267 12.22 -4.48 -14.47
N LEU A 268 12.20 -4.21 -13.16
CA LEU A 268 13.20 -3.38 -12.50
C LEU A 268 14.60 -4.02 -12.50
N GLY A 269 14.64 -5.35 -12.53
CA GLY A 269 15.86 -6.15 -12.64
C GLY A 269 16.66 -6.26 -11.33
N PRO A 270 17.60 -7.22 -11.27
CA PRO A 270 18.39 -7.50 -10.07
C PRO A 270 19.31 -6.34 -9.65
N ASP A 271 19.52 -5.38 -10.56
CA ASP A 271 20.31 -4.17 -10.36
C ASP A 271 19.46 -2.94 -9.93
N SER A 272 18.29 -3.17 -9.32
CA SER A 272 17.48 -2.08 -8.77
C SER A 272 18.30 -1.23 -7.79
N ARG A 273 18.35 0.09 -8.01
CA ARG A 273 19.09 1.01 -7.13
C ARG A 273 18.58 0.95 -5.70
N ALA A 274 17.26 1.01 -5.55
CA ALA A 274 16.63 0.94 -4.24
C ALA A 274 17.01 -0.35 -3.48
N GLY A 275 16.98 -1.50 -4.15
CA GLY A 275 17.39 -2.76 -3.53
C GLY A 275 18.84 -2.76 -3.06
N ARG A 276 19.78 -2.29 -3.89
CA ARG A 276 21.20 -2.23 -3.53
C ARG A 276 21.49 -1.23 -2.42
N ASP A 277 20.87 -0.05 -2.46
CA ASP A 277 21.07 0.98 -1.45
C ASP A 277 20.51 0.55 -0.08
N LEU A 278 19.53 -0.37 -0.07
CA LEU A 278 19.05 -1.04 1.15
C LEU A 278 19.94 -2.22 1.60
N GLY A 279 21.04 -2.49 0.90
CA GLY A 279 22.00 -3.54 1.24
C GLY A 279 21.64 -4.94 0.74
N LEU A 280 20.69 -5.06 -0.21
CA LEU A 280 20.25 -6.35 -0.73
C LEU A 280 21.16 -6.85 -1.86
N GLY A 281 21.42 -8.16 -1.88
CA GLY A 281 22.09 -8.82 -3.00
C GLY A 281 21.18 -9.00 -4.21
N ALA A 282 21.76 -9.18 -5.40
CA ALA A 282 21.03 -9.36 -6.66
C ALA A 282 19.96 -10.47 -6.60
N GLU A 283 20.27 -11.61 -6.00
CA GLU A 283 19.32 -12.73 -5.84
C GLU A 283 18.15 -12.35 -4.93
N GLN A 284 18.41 -11.65 -3.82
CA GLN A 284 17.39 -11.17 -2.90
C GLN A 284 16.46 -10.14 -3.57
N ILE A 285 17.03 -9.23 -4.35
CA ILE A 285 16.29 -8.22 -5.13
C ILE A 285 15.38 -8.94 -6.13
N GLN A 286 15.93 -9.86 -6.91
CA GLN A 286 15.17 -10.62 -7.91
C GLN A 286 14.05 -11.45 -7.27
N ALA A 287 14.31 -12.07 -6.11
CA ALA A 287 13.30 -12.83 -5.38
C ALA A 287 12.13 -11.96 -4.92
N ALA A 288 12.40 -10.79 -4.34
CA ALA A 288 11.35 -9.85 -3.92
C ALA A 288 10.51 -9.36 -5.13
N GLN A 289 11.18 -9.03 -6.25
CA GLN A 289 10.50 -8.63 -7.48
C GLN A 289 9.61 -9.73 -8.04
N ALA A 290 10.07 -10.99 -8.03
CA ALA A 290 9.29 -12.13 -8.48
C ALA A 290 8.07 -12.40 -7.60
N VAL A 291 8.22 -12.29 -6.27
CA VAL A 291 7.09 -12.41 -5.32
C VAL A 291 6.06 -11.31 -5.57
N ALA A 292 6.49 -10.05 -5.65
CA ALA A 292 5.59 -8.93 -5.92
C ALA A 292 4.86 -9.09 -7.27
N ALA A 293 5.59 -9.46 -8.33
CA ALA A 293 5.02 -9.68 -9.66
C ALA A 293 3.95 -10.80 -9.65
N ARG A 294 4.25 -11.93 -9.01
CA ARG A 294 3.31 -13.05 -8.87
C ARG A 294 2.08 -12.67 -8.04
N GLN A 295 2.26 -12.01 -6.90
CA GLN A 295 1.15 -11.55 -6.06
C GLN A 295 0.21 -10.60 -6.83
N LEU A 296 0.78 -9.75 -7.69
CA LEU A 296 0.01 -8.80 -8.49
C LEU A 296 -0.53 -9.40 -9.80
N GLY A 297 -0.25 -10.68 -10.09
CA GLY A 297 -0.76 -11.38 -11.27
C GLY A 297 -0.07 -10.99 -12.59
N PHE A 298 1.14 -10.40 -12.54
CA PHE A 298 1.93 -10.22 -13.74
C PHE A 298 2.40 -11.58 -14.26
N SER A 299 2.18 -11.85 -15.56
CA SER A 299 2.59 -13.12 -16.16
C SER A 299 4.11 -13.25 -16.11
N SER A 300 4.60 -14.40 -15.64
CA SER A 300 6.01 -14.76 -15.83
C SER A 300 6.29 -14.77 -17.33
N ALA A 301 7.21 -13.94 -17.80
CA ALA A 301 7.76 -14.14 -19.13
C ALA A 301 8.32 -15.57 -19.15
N ALA A 302 7.82 -16.43 -20.04
CA ALA A 302 8.41 -17.73 -20.24
C ALA A 302 9.92 -17.55 -20.47
N PRO A 303 10.80 -18.38 -19.88
CA PRO A 303 12.21 -18.32 -20.21
C PRO A 303 12.33 -18.43 -21.72
N ALA A 304 13.05 -17.49 -22.34
CA ALA A 304 13.31 -17.54 -23.76
C ALA A 304 13.89 -18.92 -24.08
N SER A 305 13.18 -19.71 -24.90
CA SER A 305 13.71 -20.96 -25.41
C SER A 305 15.09 -20.66 -25.99
N PRO A 306 16.14 -21.41 -25.61
CA PRO A 306 17.46 -21.19 -26.19
C PRO A 306 17.33 -21.41 -27.70
N THR A 307 17.50 -20.33 -28.47
CA THR A 307 17.71 -20.44 -29.91
C THR A 307 18.99 -21.23 -30.10
N ARG A 308 18.82 -22.50 -30.47
CA ARG A 308 19.93 -23.38 -30.82
C ARG A 308 20.59 -22.83 -32.09
N PRO A 309 21.94 -22.74 -32.14
CA PRO A 309 22.66 -22.28 -33.32
C PRO A 309 22.45 -23.21 -34.53
#